data_AF-A0A1D6KFG6-F1
#
_entry.id   AF-A0A1D6KFG6-F1
#
_cell.length_a   1.000
_cell.length_b   1.000
_cell.length_c   1.000
_cell.angle_alpha   90.00
_cell.angle_beta   90.00
_cell.angle_gamma   90.00
#
_symmetry.space_group_name_H-M   'P 1'
#
loop_
_entity.id
_entity.type
_entity.pdbx_description
1 polymer ?
#
loop_
_entity_poly.entity_id
_entity_poly.type
_entity_poly.pdbx_seq_one_letter_code
_entity_poly.pdbx_strand_id
1 'polypeptide(L)'
;MPALSDVALQAAIAGNLRLLKLVASKMNLREAKDAAGRNALHLAAEMGRLEVCRFLVEESGFEVNFACAEGGSPVHCAAAGGSESVLGYLLDHGGDPVMPDSMGSTPLHDAAEEGHCAAVRMLLSKGVDVDPHGCRGTPLHLACSNDRDQVVRILLEHGADPNKVVGHVLPPLMMAYCGGSLRCMKLLIEVYLFLDLT
;
A
#
# COMPACT_ATOMS: atom_id res chain seq x y z
N MET A 1 -28.36 0.60 18.63
CA MET A 1 -27.00 0.42 19.19
C MET A 1 -26.14 -0.19 18.10
N PRO A 2 -24.90 0.26 17.86
CA PRO A 2 -24.03 -0.35 16.85
C PRO A 2 -23.75 -1.82 17.23
N ALA A 3 -23.51 -2.67 16.23
CA ALA A 3 -23.14 -4.06 16.49
C ALA A 3 -21.75 -4.12 17.15
N LEU A 4 -21.50 -5.14 17.97
CA LEU A 4 -20.19 -5.33 18.62
C LEU A 4 -19.04 -5.42 17.60
N SER A 5 -19.32 -5.98 16.40
CA SER A 5 -18.39 -5.99 15.27
C SER A 5 -18.01 -4.58 14.83
N ASP A 6 -18.98 -3.67 14.68
CA ASP A 6 -18.73 -2.30 14.25
C ASP A 6 -17.90 -1.55 15.29
N VAL A 7 -18.18 -1.78 16.58
CA VAL A 7 -17.40 -1.21 17.68
C VAL A 7 -15.96 -1.73 17.66
N ALA A 8 -15.74 -3.01 17.36
CA ALA A 8 -14.39 -3.56 17.22
C ALA A 8 -13.61 -2.88 16.08
N LEU A 9 -14.22 -2.74 14.90
CA LEU A 9 -13.59 -2.11 13.74
C LEU A 9 -13.29 -0.63 14.00
N GLN A 10 -14.22 0.10 14.60
CA GLN A 10 -14.01 1.50 14.98
C GLN A 10 -12.93 1.66 16.06
N ALA A 11 -12.85 0.73 17.03
CA ALA A 11 -11.77 0.74 18.02
C ALA A 11 -10.40 0.51 17.35
N ALA A 12 -10.34 -0.36 16.34
CA ALA A 12 -9.12 -0.58 15.56
C ALA A 12 -8.69 0.66 14.77
N ILE A 13 -9.63 1.29 14.04
CA ILE A 13 -9.40 2.56 13.30
C ILE A 13 -8.90 3.66 14.25
N ALA A 14 -9.56 3.82 15.40
CA ALA A 14 -9.25 4.85 16.39
C ALA A 14 -7.95 4.58 17.18
N GLY A 15 -7.35 3.38 17.06
CA GLY A 15 -6.21 2.98 17.89
C GLY A 15 -6.58 2.75 19.36
N ASN A 16 -7.87 2.56 19.68
CA ASN A 16 -8.34 2.38 21.05
C ASN A 16 -8.16 0.94 21.51
N LEU A 17 -6.92 0.59 21.84
CA LEU A 17 -6.53 -0.75 22.28
C LEU A 17 -7.33 -1.23 23.52
N ARG A 18 -7.65 -0.33 24.45
CA ARG A 18 -8.43 -0.69 25.65
C ARG A 18 -9.83 -1.15 25.29
N LEU A 19 -10.52 -0.41 24.43
CA LEU A 19 -11.84 -0.80 23.95
C LEU A 19 -11.78 -2.08 23.12
N LEU A 20 -10.77 -2.23 22.27
CA LEU A 20 -10.59 -3.41 21.45
C LEU A 20 -10.38 -4.68 22.31
N LYS A 21 -9.54 -4.61 23.36
CA LYS A 21 -9.36 -5.71 24.34
C LYS A 21 -10.65 -6.01 25.09
N LEU A 22 -11.44 -4.98 25.44
CA LEU A 22 -12.75 -5.18 26.07
C LEU A 22 -13.71 -5.91 25.14
N VAL A 23 -13.76 -5.56 23.85
CA VAL A 23 -14.61 -6.22 22.86
C VAL A 23 -14.13 -7.65 22.58
N ALA A 24 -12.81 -7.88 22.55
CA ALA A 24 -12.21 -9.21 22.38
C ALA A 24 -12.61 -10.21 23.47
N SER A 25 -12.89 -9.75 24.70
CA SER A 25 -13.39 -10.62 25.77
C SER A 25 -14.85 -11.05 25.58
N LYS A 26 -15.58 -10.44 24.64
CA LYS A 26 -17.01 -10.65 24.40
C LYS A 26 -17.31 -11.28 23.04
N MET A 27 -16.37 -11.23 22.09
CA MET A 27 -16.55 -11.78 20.75
C MET A 27 -15.22 -12.17 20.11
N ASN A 28 -15.28 -13.04 19.10
CA ASN A 28 -14.14 -13.33 18.24
C ASN A 28 -13.91 -12.17 17.26
N LEU A 29 -12.84 -11.39 17.46
CA LEU A 29 -12.51 -10.23 16.62
C LEU A 29 -12.34 -10.58 15.14
N ARG A 30 -11.95 -11.82 14.81
CA ARG A 30 -11.67 -12.25 13.42
C ARG A 30 -12.94 -12.36 12.56
N GLU A 31 -14.10 -12.48 13.21
CA GLU A 31 -15.40 -12.51 12.54
C GLU A 31 -15.91 -11.11 12.17
N ALA A 32 -15.36 -10.06 12.80
CA ALA A 32 -15.71 -8.68 12.46
C ALA A 32 -15.01 -8.25 11.17
N LYS A 33 -15.80 -7.96 10.14
CA LYS A 33 -15.34 -7.43 8.85
C LYS A 33 -16.25 -6.30 8.39
N ASP A 34 -15.69 -5.32 7.69
CA ASP A 34 -16.47 -4.30 7.01
C ASP A 34 -17.08 -4.82 5.69
N ALA A 35 -17.80 -3.96 4.98
CA ALA A 35 -18.43 -4.30 3.71
C ALA A 35 -17.43 -4.71 2.60
N ALA A 36 -16.17 -4.31 2.71
CA ALA A 36 -15.09 -4.69 1.79
C ALA A 36 -14.35 -5.96 2.26
N GLY A 37 -14.86 -6.65 3.28
CA GLY A 37 -14.24 -7.85 3.84
C GLY A 37 -12.97 -7.57 4.65
N ARG A 38 -12.67 -6.29 4.95
CA ARG A 38 -11.50 -5.90 5.74
C ARG A 38 -11.74 -6.18 7.22
N ASN A 39 -10.78 -6.84 7.85
CA ASN A 39 -10.80 -7.09 9.28
C ASN A 39 -10.10 -5.95 10.05
N ALA A 40 -10.08 -6.03 11.39
CA ALA A 40 -9.46 -5.02 12.24
C ALA A 40 -7.97 -4.74 11.91
N LEU A 41 -7.21 -5.74 11.43
CA LEU A 41 -5.79 -5.57 11.11
C LEU A 41 -5.58 -4.71 9.86
N HIS A 42 -6.44 -4.85 8.85
CA HIS A 42 -6.41 -3.98 7.65
C HIS A 42 -6.62 -2.51 8.04
N LEU A 43 -7.67 -2.27 8.81
CA LEU A 43 -8.06 -0.91 9.21
C LEU A 43 -7.05 -0.27 10.15
N ALA A 44 -6.53 -1.04 11.10
CA ALA A 44 -5.46 -0.57 11.98
C ALA A 44 -4.17 -0.29 11.20
N ALA A 45 -3.87 -1.09 10.18
CA ALA A 45 -2.69 -0.94 9.37
C ALA A 45 -2.74 0.34 8.51
N GLU A 46 -3.86 0.57 7.83
CA GLU A 46 -4.13 1.79 7.05
C GLU A 46 -4.04 3.05 7.91
N MET A 47 -4.53 2.99 9.15
CA MET A 47 -4.55 4.12 10.07
C MET A 47 -3.24 4.26 10.90
N GLY A 48 -2.22 3.43 10.64
CA GLY A 48 -0.93 3.49 11.32
C GLY A 48 -0.97 3.15 12.81
N ARG A 49 -1.89 2.28 13.25
CA ARG A 49 -2.11 1.94 14.67
C ARG A 49 -1.23 0.78 15.10
N LEU A 50 0.07 1.03 15.30
CA LEU A 50 1.06 -0.01 15.62
C LEU A 50 0.68 -0.89 16.82
N GLU A 51 0.30 -0.30 17.95
CA GLU A 51 -0.06 -1.05 19.16
C GLU A 51 -1.28 -1.96 18.96
N VAL A 52 -2.22 -1.52 18.12
CA VAL A 52 -3.37 -2.35 17.74
C VAL A 52 -2.92 -3.48 16.81
N CYS A 53 -2.05 -3.20 15.82
CA CYS A 53 -1.51 -4.24 14.93
C CYS A 53 -0.75 -5.32 15.71
N ARG A 54 0.09 -4.93 16.68
CA ARG A 54 0.78 -5.84 17.60
C ARG A 54 -0.19 -6.74 18.34
N PHE A 55 -1.18 -6.14 19.02
CA PHE A 55 -2.20 -6.89 19.73
C PHE A 55 -2.96 -7.88 18.83
N LEU A 56 -3.33 -7.46 17.63
CA LEU A 56 -4.11 -8.28 16.71
C LEU A 56 -3.30 -9.50 16.21
N VAL A 57 -2.02 -9.31 15.88
CA VAL A 57 -1.15 -10.39 15.37
C VAL A 57 -0.65 -11.29 16.50
N GLU A 58 -0.08 -10.72 17.56
CA GLU A 58 0.62 -11.48 18.61
C GLU A 58 -0.36 -12.09 19.64
N GLU A 59 -1.36 -11.32 20.09
CA GLU A 59 -2.28 -11.77 21.15
C GLU A 59 -3.59 -12.34 20.58
N SER A 60 -4.09 -11.80 19.45
CA SER A 60 -5.37 -12.21 18.87
C SER A 60 -5.24 -13.14 17.66
N GLY A 61 -4.01 -13.49 17.24
CA GLY A 61 -3.70 -14.47 16.20
C GLY A 61 -4.32 -14.16 14.82
N PHE A 62 -4.33 -12.91 14.41
CA PHE A 62 -4.72 -12.52 13.05
C PHE A 62 -3.65 -12.96 12.04
N GLU A 63 -4.09 -13.50 10.90
CA GLU A 63 -3.21 -13.81 9.79
C GLU A 63 -2.76 -12.52 9.09
N VAL A 64 -1.44 -12.29 9.06
CA VAL A 64 -0.83 -11.07 8.48
C VAL A 64 -1.05 -10.91 6.98
N ASN A 65 -1.34 -12.01 6.28
CA ASN A 65 -1.59 -12.05 4.84
C ASN A 65 -3.07 -12.32 4.51
N PHE A 66 -3.99 -12.14 5.46
CA PHE A 66 -5.42 -12.30 5.18
C PHE A 66 -5.85 -11.32 4.10
N ALA A 67 -6.38 -11.81 2.97
CA ALA A 67 -6.86 -10.96 1.89
C ALA A 67 -8.31 -10.49 2.12
N CYS A 68 -8.59 -9.21 1.89
CA CYS A 68 -9.94 -8.67 1.85
C CYS A 68 -10.67 -9.05 0.54
N ALA A 69 -11.90 -8.55 0.33
CA ALA A 69 -12.69 -8.91 -0.85
C ALA A 69 -12.01 -8.52 -2.18
N GLU A 70 -11.24 -7.44 -2.18
CA GLU A 70 -10.47 -6.98 -3.34
C GLU A 70 -9.07 -7.62 -3.43
N GLY A 71 -8.76 -8.61 -2.60
CA GLY A 71 -7.45 -9.28 -2.59
C GLY A 71 -6.37 -8.54 -1.80
N GLY A 72 -6.60 -7.29 -1.39
CA GLY A 72 -5.64 -6.51 -0.61
C GLY A 72 -5.40 -7.09 0.79
N SER A 73 -4.13 -7.17 1.20
CA SER A 73 -3.67 -7.64 2.51
C SER A 73 -3.42 -6.48 3.48
N PRO A 74 -3.19 -6.72 4.78
CA PRO A 74 -2.75 -5.68 5.72
C PRO A 74 -1.51 -4.89 5.27
N VAL A 75 -0.59 -5.50 4.51
CA VAL A 75 0.59 -4.83 3.96
C VAL A 75 0.20 -3.80 2.89
N HIS A 76 -0.82 -4.10 2.05
CA HIS A 76 -1.39 -3.12 1.12
C HIS A 76 -1.94 -1.91 1.87
N CYS A 77 -2.75 -2.17 2.90
CA CYS A 77 -3.31 -1.10 3.75
C CYS A 77 -2.21 -0.27 4.43
N ALA A 78 -1.16 -0.89 4.98
CA ALA A 78 -0.05 -0.15 5.59
C ALA A 78 0.73 0.69 4.58
N ALA A 79 0.91 0.17 3.36
CA ALA A 79 1.57 0.86 2.26
C ALA A 79 0.75 2.06 1.78
N ALA A 80 -0.56 1.88 1.58
CA ALA A 80 -1.52 2.94 1.26
C ALA A 80 -1.65 3.99 2.36
N GLY A 81 -1.54 3.61 3.64
CA GLY A 81 -1.58 4.53 4.77
C GLY A 81 -0.24 5.22 5.08
N GLY A 82 0.85 4.77 4.46
CA GLY A 82 2.18 5.38 4.57
C GLY A 82 2.85 5.24 5.94
N SER A 83 2.33 4.41 6.84
CA SER A 83 2.89 4.24 8.18
C SER A 83 4.09 3.31 8.16
N GLU A 84 5.30 3.89 8.19
CA GLU A 84 6.57 3.13 8.19
C GLU A 84 6.64 2.12 9.34
N SER A 85 6.18 2.49 10.53
CA SER A 85 6.28 1.64 11.71
C SER A 85 5.36 0.42 11.61
N VAL A 86 4.15 0.58 11.08
CA VAL A 86 3.22 -0.53 10.83
C VAL A 86 3.70 -1.37 9.66
N LEU A 87 4.11 -0.75 8.55
CA LEU A 87 4.58 -1.46 7.37
C LEU A 87 5.78 -2.33 7.72
N GLY A 88 6.78 -1.76 8.39
CA GLY A 88 7.95 -2.51 8.87
C GLY A 88 7.57 -3.64 9.81
N TYR A 89 6.68 -3.36 10.78
CA TYR A 89 6.18 -4.40 11.68
C TYR A 89 5.52 -5.56 10.93
N LEU A 90 4.61 -5.30 9.99
CA LEU A 90 3.92 -6.36 9.25
C LEU A 90 4.89 -7.18 8.40
N LEU A 91 5.82 -6.52 7.71
CA LEU A 91 6.85 -7.20 6.91
C LEU A 91 7.76 -8.08 7.77
N ASP A 92 8.16 -7.61 8.94
CA ASP A 92 9.00 -8.37 9.87
C ASP A 92 8.24 -9.55 10.52
N HIS A 93 6.91 -9.56 10.45
CA HIS A 93 6.04 -10.64 10.94
C HIS A 93 5.47 -11.51 9.82
N GLY A 94 6.13 -11.54 8.66
CA GLY A 94 5.78 -12.44 7.55
C GLY A 94 4.74 -11.90 6.57
N GLY A 95 4.45 -10.60 6.65
CA GLY A 95 3.68 -9.89 5.62
C GLY A 95 4.39 -9.97 4.26
N ASP A 96 3.66 -10.37 3.22
CA ASP A 96 4.21 -10.52 1.88
C ASP A 96 4.28 -9.15 1.15
N PRO A 97 5.47 -8.64 0.79
CA PRO A 97 5.61 -7.35 0.12
C PRO A 97 5.25 -7.37 -1.38
N VAL A 98 5.00 -8.54 -1.97
CA VAL A 98 4.73 -8.71 -3.41
C VAL A 98 3.41 -9.39 -3.70
N MET A 99 2.63 -9.74 -2.67
CA MET A 99 1.30 -10.32 -2.85
C MET A 99 0.44 -9.39 -3.73
N PRO A 100 -0.12 -9.87 -4.85
CA PRO A 100 -0.99 -9.06 -5.69
C PRO A 100 -2.43 -9.07 -5.15
N ASP A 101 -3.12 -7.94 -5.29
CA ASP A 101 -4.57 -7.82 -5.13
C ASP A 101 -5.32 -8.37 -6.36
N SER A 102 -6.66 -8.23 -6.39
CA SER A 102 -7.52 -8.70 -7.49
C SER A 102 -7.22 -8.04 -8.84
N MET A 103 -6.55 -6.89 -8.83
CA MET A 103 -6.16 -6.08 -9.99
C MET A 103 -4.70 -6.28 -10.39
N GLY A 104 -3.96 -7.13 -9.66
CA GLY A 104 -2.52 -7.34 -9.85
C GLY A 104 -1.66 -6.23 -9.25
N SER A 105 -2.23 -5.33 -8.45
CA SER A 105 -1.49 -4.31 -7.71
C SER A 105 -0.81 -4.96 -6.51
N THR A 106 0.44 -4.57 -6.28
CA THR A 106 1.22 -4.97 -5.09
C THR A 106 1.23 -3.82 -4.08
N PRO A 107 1.68 -4.01 -2.83
CA PRO A 107 1.84 -2.90 -1.88
C PRO A 107 2.70 -1.74 -2.40
N LEU A 108 3.63 -2.00 -3.34
CA LEU A 108 4.43 -0.95 -3.98
C LEU A 108 3.58 -0.03 -4.87
N HIS A 109 2.52 -0.56 -5.50
CA HIS A 109 1.56 0.24 -6.26
C HIS A 109 0.80 1.20 -5.32
N ASP A 110 0.30 0.70 -4.19
CA ASP A 110 -0.47 1.50 -3.23
C ASP A 110 0.38 2.64 -2.65
N ALA A 111 1.59 2.33 -2.19
CA ALA A 111 2.50 3.35 -1.66
C ALA A 111 2.89 4.38 -2.74
N ALA A 112 3.01 3.96 -4.00
CA ALA A 112 3.37 4.84 -5.09
C ALA A 112 2.22 5.76 -5.51
N GLU A 113 0.99 5.24 -5.58
CA GLU A 113 -0.22 6.00 -5.84
C GLU A 113 -0.48 7.07 -4.78
N GLU A 114 -0.32 6.72 -3.51
CA GLU A 114 -0.55 7.64 -2.39
C GLU A 114 0.63 8.57 -2.11
N GLY A 115 1.78 8.37 -2.76
CA GLY A 115 2.95 9.26 -2.66
C GLY A 115 3.81 9.02 -1.42
N HIS A 116 3.69 7.85 -0.78
CA HIS A 116 4.37 7.54 0.47
C HIS A 116 5.82 7.10 0.26
N CYS A 117 6.69 8.09 0.07
CA CYS A 117 8.12 7.90 -0.24
C CYS A 117 8.87 6.92 0.69
N ALA A 118 8.56 6.95 1.99
CA ALA A 118 9.23 6.08 2.95
C ALA A 118 8.73 4.62 2.86
N ALA A 119 7.43 4.42 2.62
CA ALA A 119 6.87 3.10 2.34
C ALA A 119 7.43 2.52 1.04
N VAL A 120 7.53 3.33 -0.03
CA VAL A 120 8.18 2.95 -1.30
C VAL A 120 9.62 2.50 -1.07
N ARG A 121 10.43 3.30 -0.37
CA ARG A 121 11.83 2.92 -0.04
C ARG A 121 11.90 1.65 0.79
N MET A 122 11.02 1.49 1.78
CA MET A 122 10.98 0.31 2.62
C MET A 122 10.67 -0.95 1.80
N LEU A 123 9.67 -0.90 0.93
CA LEU A 123 9.31 -2.03 0.06
C LEU A 123 10.45 -2.38 -0.91
N LEU A 124 11.04 -1.38 -1.58
CA LEU A 124 12.19 -1.58 -2.48
C LEU A 124 13.40 -2.16 -1.75
N SER A 125 13.63 -1.79 -0.48
CA SER A 125 14.71 -2.35 0.34
C SER A 125 14.56 -3.85 0.62
N LYS A 126 13.35 -4.43 0.43
CA LYS A 126 13.12 -5.87 0.51
C LYS A 126 13.50 -6.61 -0.79
N GLY A 127 14.06 -5.92 -1.79
CA GLY A 127 14.53 -6.52 -3.04
C GLY A 127 13.40 -6.94 -3.98
N VAL A 128 12.24 -6.30 -3.87
CA VAL A 128 11.10 -6.53 -4.77
C VAL A 128 11.40 -5.95 -6.16
N ASP A 129 10.72 -6.49 -7.18
CA ASP A 129 10.72 -5.87 -8.50
C ASP A 129 10.19 -4.43 -8.40
N VAL A 130 10.83 -3.51 -9.12
CA VAL A 130 10.43 -2.09 -9.18
C VAL A 130 9.31 -1.86 -10.21
N ASP A 131 9.18 -2.75 -11.20
CA ASP A 131 8.16 -2.70 -12.26
C ASP A 131 7.17 -3.89 -12.25
N PRO A 132 6.63 -4.33 -11.09
CA PRO A 132 5.48 -5.22 -11.12
C PRO A 132 4.34 -4.49 -11.83
N HIS A 133 3.50 -5.21 -12.56
CA HIS A 133 2.42 -4.58 -13.29
C HIS A 133 1.07 -5.26 -13.01
N GLY A 134 0.09 -4.43 -12.67
CA GLY A 134 -1.32 -4.80 -12.62
C GLY A 134 -2.09 -4.29 -13.84
N CYS A 135 -3.42 -4.34 -13.76
CA CYS A 135 -4.29 -3.80 -14.80
C CYS A 135 -4.16 -2.28 -14.98
N ARG A 136 -3.60 -1.57 -13.99
CA ARG A 136 -3.39 -0.11 -13.97
C ARG A 136 -1.97 0.33 -14.34
N GLY A 137 -1.11 -0.60 -14.73
CA GLY A 137 0.29 -0.33 -15.06
C GLY A 137 1.23 -0.71 -13.91
N THR A 138 2.41 -0.08 -13.89
CA THR A 138 3.42 -0.23 -12.83
C THR A 138 3.25 0.83 -11.73
N PRO A 139 3.96 0.73 -10.59
CA PRO A 139 4.01 1.79 -9.58
C PRO A 139 4.38 3.16 -10.18
N LEU A 140 5.25 3.20 -11.19
CA LEU A 140 5.63 4.45 -11.86
C LEU A 140 4.47 5.08 -12.62
N HIS A 141 3.60 4.28 -13.25
CA HIS A 141 2.40 4.78 -13.93
C HIS A 141 1.45 5.47 -12.94
N LEU A 142 1.21 4.84 -11.79
CA LEU A 142 0.32 5.36 -10.75
C LEU A 142 0.88 6.62 -10.07
N ALA A 143 2.19 6.65 -9.80
CA ALA A 143 2.85 7.83 -9.26
C ALA A 143 2.77 9.02 -10.23
N CYS A 144 2.93 8.77 -11.54
CA CYS A 144 2.81 9.79 -12.57
C CYS A 144 1.37 10.34 -12.68
N SER A 145 0.36 9.48 -12.70
CA SER A 145 -1.04 9.92 -12.82
C SER A 145 -1.54 10.72 -11.61
N ASN A 146 -0.91 10.53 -10.45
CA ASN A 146 -1.32 11.14 -9.18
C ASN A 146 -0.39 12.27 -8.70
N ASP A 147 0.47 12.81 -9.57
CA ASP A 147 1.40 13.91 -9.25
C ASP A 147 2.35 13.62 -8.06
N ARG A 148 2.86 12.38 -7.98
CA ARG A 148 3.78 11.94 -6.91
C ARG A 148 5.24 12.07 -7.33
N ASP A 149 5.69 13.28 -7.64
CA ASP A 149 7.02 13.56 -8.20
C ASP A 149 8.20 13.00 -7.38
N GLN A 150 8.12 13.04 -6.05
CA GLN A 150 9.14 12.46 -5.17
C GLN A 150 9.18 10.93 -5.25
N VAL A 151 8.03 10.27 -5.39
CA VAL A 151 7.97 8.82 -5.62
C VAL A 151 8.50 8.47 -7.00
N VAL A 152 8.12 9.22 -8.04
CA VAL A 152 8.64 9.04 -9.40
C VAL A 152 10.17 9.07 -9.39
N ARG A 153 10.78 10.03 -8.70
CA ARG A 153 12.24 10.09 -8.54
C ARG A 153 12.80 8.83 -7.88
N ILE A 154 12.21 8.38 -6.77
CA ILE A 154 12.68 7.18 -6.06
C ILE A 154 12.60 5.94 -6.95
N LEU A 155 11.50 5.76 -7.66
CA LEU A 155 11.31 4.62 -8.56
C LEU A 155 12.35 4.64 -9.69
N LEU A 156 12.59 5.79 -10.32
CA LEU A 156 13.62 5.95 -11.36
C LEU A 156 15.04 5.70 -10.82
N GLU A 157 15.35 6.19 -9.61
CA GLU A 157 16.63 5.90 -8.93
C GLU A 157 16.84 4.41 -8.65
N HIS A 158 15.76 3.64 -8.50
CA HIS A 158 15.78 2.19 -8.32
C HIS A 158 15.60 1.42 -9.64
N GLY A 159 15.67 2.10 -10.79
CA GLY A 159 15.71 1.48 -12.11
C GLY A 159 14.35 1.17 -12.72
N ALA A 160 13.26 1.82 -12.28
CA ALA A 160 11.98 1.74 -12.97
C ALA A 160 12.12 2.18 -14.43
N ASP A 161 11.56 1.41 -15.36
CA ASP A 161 11.57 1.73 -16.78
C ASP A 161 10.63 2.93 -17.06
N PRO A 162 11.16 4.13 -17.41
CA PRO A 162 10.34 5.31 -17.68
C PRO A 162 9.41 5.15 -18.87
N ASN A 163 9.63 4.11 -19.69
CA ASN A 163 8.99 3.87 -20.98
C ASN A 163 8.18 2.58 -20.97
N LYS A 164 8.02 1.95 -19.81
CA LYS A 164 7.36 0.65 -19.67
C LYS A 164 5.98 0.69 -20.32
N VAL A 165 5.75 -0.25 -21.24
CA VAL A 165 4.46 -0.43 -21.90
C VAL A 165 3.74 -1.60 -21.23
N VAL A 166 2.53 -1.34 -20.70
CA VAL A 166 1.70 -2.37 -20.05
C VAL A 166 0.37 -2.48 -20.79
N GLY A 167 0.28 -3.40 -21.75
CA GLY A 167 -0.95 -3.65 -22.50
C GLY A 167 -1.54 -2.39 -23.14
N HIS A 168 -2.72 -1.95 -22.68
CA HIS A 168 -3.39 -0.74 -23.13
C HIS A 168 -3.14 0.49 -22.23
N VAL A 169 -2.39 0.33 -21.14
CA VAL A 169 -2.03 1.42 -20.24
C VAL A 169 -1.05 2.35 -20.98
N LEU A 170 -1.35 3.65 -20.95
CA LEU A 170 -0.49 4.65 -21.57
C LEU A 170 0.87 4.68 -20.86
N PRO A 171 1.98 4.96 -21.58
CA PRO A 171 3.30 5.06 -20.95
C PRO A 171 3.33 6.09 -19.80
N PRO A 172 4.27 5.98 -18.84
CA PRO A 172 4.34 6.87 -17.68
C PRO A 172 4.29 8.37 -18.01
N LEU A 173 4.97 8.79 -19.08
CA LEU A 173 4.95 10.20 -19.53
C LEU A 173 3.55 10.68 -19.91
N MET A 174 2.77 9.83 -20.57
CA MET A 174 1.40 10.14 -20.96
C MET A 174 0.46 10.11 -19.75
N MET A 175 0.71 9.22 -18.77
CA MET A 175 -0.01 9.24 -17.50
C MET A 175 0.22 10.55 -16.74
N ALA A 176 1.47 11.04 -16.69
CA ALA A 176 1.79 12.34 -16.09
C ALA A 176 1.10 13.50 -16.83
N TYR A 177 1.06 13.45 -18.16
CA TYR A 177 0.35 14.44 -18.96
C TYR A 177 -1.16 14.44 -18.69
N CYS A 178 -1.80 13.26 -18.72
CA CYS A 178 -3.24 13.12 -18.45
C CYS A 178 -3.60 13.52 -17.02
N GLY A 179 -2.71 13.27 -16.04
CA GLY A 179 -2.86 13.71 -14.65
C GLY A 179 -2.53 15.19 -14.42
N GLY A 180 -2.02 15.91 -15.42
CA GLY A 180 -1.62 17.32 -15.31
C GLY A 180 -0.34 17.55 -14.49
N SER A 181 0.45 16.50 -14.24
CA SER A 181 1.68 16.59 -13.44
C SER A 181 2.87 17.09 -14.26
N LEU A 182 3.05 18.41 -14.29
CA LEU A 182 4.21 19.04 -14.93
C LEU A 182 5.54 18.59 -14.31
N ARG A 183 5.54 18.28 -13.00
CA ARG A 183 6.73 17.81 -12.27
C ARG A 183 7.15 16.42 -12.72
N CYS A 184 6.22 15.48 -12.80
CA CYS A 184 6.50 14.13 -13.27
C CYS A 184 6.89 14.14 -14.75
N MET A 185 6.21 14.93 -15.59
CA MET A 185 6.61 15.11 -17.00
C MET A 185 8.04 15.61 -17.12
N LYS A 186 8.42 16.62 -16.34
CA LYS A 186 9.79 17.16 -16.35
C LYS A 186 10.82 16.10 -15.93
N LEU A 187 10.56 15.36 -14.85
CA LEU A 187 11.46 14.28 -14.40
C LEU A 187 11.65 13.22 -15.47
N LEU A 188 10.57 12.77 -16.12
CA LEU A 188 10.65 11.76 -17.17
C LEU A 188 11.41 12.28 -18.40
N ILE A 189 11.14 13.50 -18.85
CA ILE A 189 11.87 14.11 -19.99
C ILE A 189 13.36 14.26 -19.68
N GLU A 190 13.72 14.65 -18.45
CA GLU A 190 15.12 14.75 -18.01
C GLU A 190 15.83 13.40 -18.09
N VAL A 191 15.17 12.31 -17.70
CA VAL A 191 15.73 10.94 -17.83
C VAL A 191 15.87 10.53 -19.30
N TYR A 192 14.86 10.82 -20.14
CA TYR A 192 14.92 10.55 -21.58
C TYR A 192 16.12 11.24 -22.26
N LEU A 193 16.32 12.54 -22.00
CA LEU A 193 17.43 13.29 -22.60
C LEU A 193 18.81 12.80 -22.15
N PHE A 194 18.92 12.21 -20.96
CA PHE A 194 20.18 11.66 -20.46
C PHE A 194 20.53 10.31 -21.09
N LEU A 195 19.52 9.50 -21.46
CA LEU A 195 19.71 8.19 -22.09
C LEU A 195 20.06 8.28 -23.58
N ASP A 196 19.56 9.29 -24.30
CA ASP A 196 19.88 9.50 -25.73
C ASP A 196 21.27 10.14 -25.97
N LEU A 197 21.98 10.55 -24.92
CA LEU A 197 23.30 11.21 -24.98
C LEU A 197 24.49 10.31 -24.60
N THR A 198 24.26 9.02 -24.33
CA THR A 198 25.30 8.02 -23.97
C THR A 198 25.27 6.83 -24.90
#